data_AF-X1LIA5-F1
#
_entry.id   AF-X1LIA5-F1
#
_cell.length_a   1.000
_cell.length_b   1.000
_cell.length_c   1.000
_cell.angle_alpha   90.00
_cell.angle_beta   90.00
_cell.angle_gamma   90.00
#
_symmetry.space_group_name_H-M   'P 1'
#
loop_
_entity.id
_entity.type
_entity.pdbx_description
1 polymer ?
#
loop_
_entity_poly.entity_id
_entity_poly.type
_entity_poly.pdbx_seq_one_letter_code
_entity_poly.pdbx_strand_id
1 'polypeptide(L)'
;MSREDLGTQARYQKLWNKAVALVIDPFQINGKSVGFEIYRANFKTKKWYSVPFDIKGHLDVRMLPEILDFMNPIIEGKPAYLEYDE
;
A
#
# COMPACT_ATOMS: atom_id res chain seq x y z
N MET A 1 -3.97 -13.11 2.71
CA MET A 1 -5.26 -12.41 2.85
C MET A 1 -6.28 -13.34 3.48
N SER A 2 -6.79 -12.94 4.64
CA SER A 2 -7.79 -13.67 5.43
C SER A 2 -9.19 -13.59 4.81
N ARG A 3 -10.15 -14.32 5.39
CA ARG A 3 -11.58 -14.20 5.04
C ARG A 3 -12.17 -12.84 5.44
N GLU A 4 -11.64 -12.22 6.50
CA GLU A 4 -12.09 -10.91 6.96
C GLU A 4 -11.70 -9.81 5.97
N ASP A 5 -10.51 -9.92 5.39
CA ASP A 5 -10.02 -8.99 4.36
C ASP A 5 -10.91 -8.98 3.11
N LEU A 6 -11.50 -10.13 2.74
CA LEU A 6 -12.45 -10.20 1.62
C LEU A 6 -13.71 -9.37 1.90
N GLY A 7 -14.22 -9.41 3.13
CA GLY A 7 -15.39 -8.63 3.54
C GLY A 7 -15.09 -7.13 3.52
N THR A 8 -13.92 -6.74 4.01
CA THR A 8 -13.45 -5.35 3.97
C THR A 8 -13.27 -4.87 2.54
N GLN A 9 -12.58 -5.65 1.71
CA GLN A 9 -12.35 -5.31 0.31
C GLN A 9 -13.66 -5.25 -0.49
N ALA A 10 -14.66 -6.07 -0.16
CA ALA A 10 -15.98 -5.99 -0.77
C ALA A 10 -16.68 -4.65 -0.51
N ARG A 11 -16.52 -4.09 0.70
CA ARG A 11 -17.07 -2.76 1.01
C ARG A 11 -16.39 -1.67 0.20
N TYR A 12 -15.06 -1.67 0.12
CA TYR A 12 -14.31 -0.69 -0.67
C TYR A 12 -14.61 -0.81 -2.18
N GLN A 13 -14.58 -2.03 -2.74
CA GLN A 13 -14.87 -2.24 -4.16
C GLN A 13 -16.33 -1.96 -4.54
N LYS A 14 -17.27 -1.98 -3.58
CA LYS A 14 -18.66 -1.55 -3.81
C LYS A 14 -18.76 -0.02 -3.94
N LEU A 15 -18.01 0.73 -3.14
CA LEU A 15 -17.98 2.19 -3.19
C LEU A 15 -17.18 2.69 -4.40
N TRP A 16 -16.06 2.04 -4.69
CA TRP A 16 -15.23 2.34 -5.85
C TRP A 16 -14.73 1.06 -6.49
N ASN A 17 -15.23 0.76 -7.70
CA ASN A 17 -14.91 -0.49 -8.39
C ASN A 17 -13.40 -0.71 -8.58
N LYS A 18 -12.59 0.36 -8.66
CA LYS A 18 -11.13 0.25 -8.85
C LYS A 18 -10.35 0.08 -7.53
N ALA A 19 -11.01 -0.03 -6.39
CA ALA A 19 -10.33 -0.23 -5.11
C ALA A 19 -9.45 -1.49 -5.11
N VAL A 20 -8.29 -1.38 -4.44
CA VAL A 20 -7.25 -2.40 -4.30
C VAL A 20 -6.83 -2.49 -2.83
N ALA A 21 -6.18 -3.59 -2.46
CA ALA A 21 -5.58 -3.80 -1.16
C ALA A 21 -4.05 -3.84 -1.31
N LEU A 22 -3.35 -2.90 -0.67
CA LEU A 22 -1.90 -2.95 -0.50
C LEU A 22 -1.58 -3.79 0.73
N VAL A 23 -0.79 -4.85 0.56
CA VAL A 23 -0.40 -5.75 1.64
C VAL A 23 1.11 -5.70 1.78
N ILE A 24 1.57 -5.35 2.97
CA ILE A 24 3.00 -5.17 3.27
C ILE A 24 3.44 -6.32 4.18
N ASP A 25 4.50 -7.02 3.77
CA ASP A 25 5.24 -7.98 4.58
C ASP A 25 6.69 -7.49 4.74
N PRO A 26 7.01 -6.83 5.87
CA PRO A 26 8.34 -6.28 6.11
C PRO A 26 9.45 -7.34 6.09
N PHE A 27 9.15 -8.60 6.40
CA PHE A 27 10.15 -9.67 6.39
C PHE A 27 10.61 -10.05 4.97
N GLN A 28 9.88 -9.62 3.95
CA GLN A 28 10.24 -9.86 2.55
C GLN A 28 11.09 -8.72 1.96
N ILE A 29 11.35 -7.64 2.70
CA ILE A 29 12.21 -6.55 2.26
C ILE A 29 13.67 -7.03 2.30
N ASN A 30 14.26 -7.26 1.13
CA ASN A 30 15.60 -7.86 1.03
C ASN A 30 16.43 -7.36 -0.17
N GLY A 31 16.15 -6.14 -0.66
CA GLY A 31 16.85 -5.51 -1.78
C GLY A 31 16.46 -6.04 -3.17
N LYS A 32 15.81 -7.21 -3.26
CA LYS A 32 15.19 -7.73 -4.49
C LYS A 32 13.68 -7.55 -4.49
N SER A 33 13.06 -7.62 -3.31
CA SER A 33 11.64 -7.34 -3.11
C SER A 33 11.48 -6.07 -2.28
N VAL A 34 10.47 -5.29 -2.64
CA VAL A 34 10.00 -4.12 -1.89
C VAL A 34 9.14 -4.51 -0.68
N GLY A 35 8.84 -5.81 -0.51
CA GLY A 35 8.09 -6.33 0.64
C GLY A 35 6.60 -5.95 0.63
N PHE A 36 6.02 -5.63 -0.51
CA PHE A 36 4.59 -5.45 -0.65
C PHE A 36 4.04 -6.01 -1.95
N GLU A 37 2.76 -6.33 -1.94
CA GLU A 37 1.98 -6.68 -3.13
C GLU A 37 0.66 -5.91 -3.14
N ILE A 38 0.13 -5.65 -4.34
CA ILE A 38 -1.18 -5.06 -4.54
C ILE A 38 -2.13 -6.16 -5.00
N TYR A 39 -3.25 -6.31 -4.31
CA TYR A 39 -4.25 -7.30 -4.64
C TYR A 39 -5.60 -6.69 -4.95
N ARG A 40 -6.39 -7.43 -5.71
CA ARG A 40 -7.81 -7.18 -5.88
C ARG A 40 -8.60 -8.48 -5.75
N ALA A 41 -9.82 -8.37 -5.23
CA ALA A 41 -10.69 -9.51 -5.03
C ALA A 41 -11.65 -9.67 -6.22
N ASN A 42 -11.77 -10.91 -6.70
CA ASN A 42 -12.87 -11.35 -7.53
C ASN A 42 -13.93 -11.98 -6.63
N PHE A 43 -15.02 -11.24 -6.38
CA PHE A 43 -16.07 -11.71 -5.47
C PHE A 43 -16.94 -12.83 -6.05
N LYS A 44 -16.97 -13.00 -7.38
CA LYS A 44 -17.68 -14.12 -8.01
C LYS A 44 -16.96 -15.43 -7.72
N THR A 45 -15.64 -15.44 -7.85
CA THR A 45 -14.82 -16.64 -7.61
C THR A 45 -14.29 -16.74 -6.17
N LYS A 46 -14.46 -15.68 -5.37
CA LYS A 46 -13.88 -15.50 -4.02
C LYS A 46 -12.36 -15.65 -3.99
N LYS A 47 -11.68 -15.27 -5.08
CA LYS A 47 -10.22 -15.35 -5.21
C LYS A 47 -9.58 -13.96 -5.25
N TRP A 48 -8.37 -13.89 -4.70
CA TRP A 48 -7.48 -12.74 -4.87
C TRP A 48 -6.65 -12.91 -6.14
N TYR A 49 -6.33 -11.80 -6.79
CA TYR A 49 -5.34 -11.75 -7.85
C TYR A 49 -4.41 -10.57 -7.63
N SER A 50 -3.14 -10.77 -7.94
CA SER A 50 -2.12 -9.73 -7.87
C SER A 50 -2.35 -8.73 -9.00
N VAL A 51 -2.20 -7.44 -8.67
CA VAL A 51 -2.30 -6.33 -9.61
C VAL A 51 -0.87 -5.89 -9.93
N PRO A 52 -0.44 -5.95 -11.19
CA PRO A 52 0.85 -5.42 -11.59
C PRO A 52 0.96 -3.95 -11.24
N PHE A 53 2.12 -3.54 -10.74
CA PHE A 53 2.41 -2.17 -10.40
C PHE A 53 3.77 -1.76 -10.93
N ASP A 54 3.96 -0.46 -11.05
CA ASP A 54 5.24 0.15 -11.29
C ASP A 54 5.36 1.36 -10.36
N ILE A 55 6.59 1.68 -9.97
CA ILE A 55 6.86 2.80 -9.08
C ILE A 55 7.21 3.99 -9.97
N LYS A 56 6.36 5.02 -9.95
CA LYS A 56 6.63 6.24 -10.69
C LYS A 56 7.85 6.95 -10.08
N GLY A 57 8.80 7.33 -10.93
CA GLY A 57 10.04 7.98 -10.53
C GLY A 57 11.20 7.01 -10.37
N HIS A 58 12.35 7.52 -9.92
CA HIS A 58 13.50 6.69 -9.58
C HIS A 58 13.51 6.45 -8.08
N LEU A 59 13.40 5.19 -7.66
CA LEU A 59 13.67 4.78 -6.28
C LEU A 59 15.17 4.92 -6.04
N ASP A 60 15.58 6.14 -5.76
CA ASP A 60 16.97 6.51 -5.57
C ASP A 60 17.27 6.64 -4.08
N VAL A 61 18.44 6.14 -3.67
CA VAL A 61 18.96 6.31 -2.31
C VAL A 61 19.00 7.80 -1.92
N ARG A 62 19.14 8.70 -2.89
CA ARG A 62 19.08 10.16 -2.73
C ARG A 62 17.73 10.68 -2.22
N MET A 63 16.66 9.88 -2.27
CA MET A 63 15.35 10.21 -1.69
C MET A 63 15.24 9.84 -0.20
N LEU A 64 16.19 9.09 0.36
CA LEU A 64 16.18 8.74 1.78
C LEU A 64 16.09 9.94 2.72
N PRO A 65 16.79 11.07 2.49
CA PRO A 65 16.64 12.26 3.32
C PRO A 65 15.20 12.77 3.36
N GLU A 66 14.52 12.88 2.21
CA GLU A 66 13.13 13.34 2.14
C GLU A 66 12.17 12.37 2.84
N ILE A 67 12.40 11.06 2.70
CA ILE A 67 11.61 10.04 3.40
C ILE A 67 11.81 10.15 4.92
N LEU A 68 13.05 10.37 5.38
CA LEU A 68 13.35 10.56 6.79
C LEU A 68 12.69 11.84 7.33
N ASP A 69 12.79 12.95 6.59
CA ASP A 69 12.15 14.22 6.96
C ASP A 69 10.63 14.08 7.06
N PHE A 70 10.01 13.30 6.17
CA PHE A 70 8.59 12.97 6.23
C PHE A 70 8.22 12.07 7.44
N MET A 71 9.05 11.06 7.75
CA MET A 71 8.76 10.11 8.84
C MET A 71 9.08 10.66 10.23
N ASN A 72 10.09 11.50 10.39
CA ASN A 72 10.57 12.00 11.69
C ASN A 72 9.45 12.64 12.53
N PRO A 73 8.56 13.51 11.99
CA PRO A 73 7.42 14.03 12.74
C PRO A 73 6.53 12.92 13.31
N ILE A 74 6.25 11.88 12.54
CA ILE A 74 5.41 10.74 12.95
C ILE A 74 6.08 9.97 14.11
N ILE A 75 7.39 9.73 14.00
CA ILE A 75 8.18 9.05 15.04
C ILE A 75 8.22 9.87 16.35
N GLU A 76 8.31 11.19 16.24
CA GLU A 76 8.30 12.11 17.38
C GLU A 76 6.90 12.34 17.98
N GLY A 77 5.87 11.68 17.46
CA GLY A 77 4.48 11.84 17.92
C GLY A 77 3.86 13.19 17.51
N LYS A 78 4.46 13.89 16.55
CA LYS A 78 3.91 15.11 15.96
C LYS A 78 2.95 14.74 14.83
N PRO A 79 1.79 15.40 14.72
CA PRO A 79 0.88 15.17 13.62
C PRO A 79 1.56 15.50 12.28
N ALA A 80 1.71 14.50 11.42
CA ALA A 80 2.03 14.73 10.02
C ALA A 80 0.73 15.16 9.32
N TYR A 81 0.53 16.46 9.16
CA TYR A 81 -0.54 16.99 8.33
C TYR A 81 -0.14 16.75 6.87
N LEU A 82 -0.56 15.63 6.29
CA LEU A 82 -0.73 15.56 4.85
C LEU A 82 -1.97 16.36 4.51
N GLU A 83 -1.79 17.57 4.02
CA GLU A 83 -2.82 18.21 3.21
C GLU A 83 -3.03 17.30 2.00
N TYR A 84 -4.17 16.61 1.97
CA TYR A 84 -4.61 15.94 0.76
C TYR A 84 -5.05 17.04 -0.19
N ASP A 85 -4.21 17.37 -1.18
CA ASP A 85 -4.61 18.25 -2.27
C ASP A 85 -5.91 17.71 -2.90
N GLU A 86 -6.92 18.58 -2.99
CA GLU A 86 -8.27 18.31 -3.53
C GLU A 86 -8.28 17.81 -4.99
#